data_AF-A0A9X2LZA1-F1
#
_entry.id   AF-A0A9X2LZA1-F1
#
_cell.length_a   1.000
_cell.length_b   1.000
_cell.length_c   1.000
_cell.angle_alpha   90.00
_cell.angle_beta   90.00
_cell.angle_gamma   90.00
#
_symmetry.space_group_name_H-M   'P 1'
#
loop_
_entity.id
_entity.type
_entity.pdbx_description
1 polymer ?
#
loop_
_entity_poly.entity_id
_entity_poly.type
_entity_poly.pdbx_seq_one_letter_code
_entity_poly.pdbx_strand_id
1 'polypeptide(L)'
;MTAVGHAAPAPAPGCVLCAAPGTFGLRDLAEPRSGLCPACVAAGKPTRDGLEQAVVIVAGQALAGAESLDLATAGPEELAYHLGAVKRGLRSVLQLLAPVEGEGR
;
A
#
# COMPACT_ATOMS: atom_id res chain seq x y z
N MET A 1 17.43 13.46 -33.21
CA MET A 1 17.23 12.02 -32.95
C MET A 1 18.25 11.62 -31.89
N THR A 2 17.88 11.69 -30.62
CA THR A 2 18.74 11.30 -29.49
C THR A 2 17.86 10.67 -28.43
N ALA A 3 17.72 9.35 -28.47
CA ALA A 3 17.06 8.59 -27.42
C ALA A 3 18.03 8.53 -26.23
N VAL A 4 17.76 9.31 -25.18
CA VAL A 4 18.41 9.15 -23.88
C VAL A 4 17.82 7.90 -23.25
N GLY A 5 18.45 6.76 -23.51
CA GLY A 5 18.16 5.51 -22.82
C GLY A 5 18.51 5.67 -21.33
N HIS A 6 17.49 5.95 -20.51
CA HIS A 6 17.63 5.83 -19.06
C HIS A 6 17.86 4.35 -18.73
N ALA A 7 19.10 4.00 -18.39
CA ALA A 7 19.38 2.70 -17.78
C ALA A 7 18.59 2.63 -16.47
N ALA A 8 17.69 1.65 -16.36
CA ALA A 8 16.92 1.42 -15.14
C ALA A 8 17.90 1.23 -13.97
N PRO A 9 17.66 1.87 -12.80
CA PRO A 9 18.53 1.69 -11.64
C PRO A 9 18.61 0.20 -11.32
N ALA A 10 19.84 -0.31 -11.14
CA ALA A 10 20.06 -1.69 -10.76
C ALA A 10 19.23 -1.97 -9.49
N PRO A 11 18.46 -3.07 -9.46
CA PRO A 11 17.62 -3.39 -8.31
C PRO A 11 18.50 -3.48 -7.06
N ALA A 12 18.23 -2.62 -6.09
CA ALA A 12 18.95 -2.66 -4.82
C ALA A 12 18.79 -4.06 -4.22
N PRO A 13 19.88 -4.72 -3.76
CA PRO A 13 19.80 -6.04 -3.16
C PRO A 13 19.05 -5.95 -1.83
N GLY A 14 17.78 -6.34 -1.81
CA GLY A 14 16.99 -6.39 -0.59
C GLY A 14 15.53 -6.72 -0.83
N CYS A 15 14.81 -6.91 0.28
CA CYS A 15 13.37 -7.17 0.24
C CYS A 15 12.63 -5.94 -0.30
N VAL A 16 11.78 -6.12 -1.29
CA VAL A 16 11.06 -5.00 -1.93
C VAL A 16 10.02 -4.32 -1.02
N LEU A 17 9.69 -4.92 0.13
CA LEU A 17 8.74 -4.41 1.11
C LEU A 17 9.41 -3.77 2.33
N CYS A 18 10.37 -4.46 2.95
CA CYS A 18 11.00 -4.01 4.20
C CYS A 18 12.46 -3.59 4.05
N ALA A 19 13.01 -3.61 2.83
CA ALA A 19 14.42 -3.32 2.53
C ALA A 19 15.44 -4.20 3.30
N ALA A 20 15.00 -5.31 3.90
CA ALA A 20 15.92 -6.24 4.56
C ALA A 20 17.03 -6.68 3.59
N PRO A 21 18.30 -6.66 4.01
CA PRO A 21 19.41 -7.00 3.13
C PRO A 21 19.34 -8.47 2.72
N GLY A 22 19.60 -8.75 1.44
CA GLY A 22 19.62 -10.10 0.89
C GLY A 22 19.19 -10.18 -0.57
N THR A 23 19.37 -11.34 -1.18
CA THR A 23 18.95 -11.60 -2.56
C THR A 23 17.58 -12.28 -2.56
N PHE A 24 16.52 -11.49 -2.73
CA PHE A 24 15.13 -11.99 -2.72
C PHE A 24 14.46 -11.98 -4.09
N GLY A 25 15.23 -11.70 -5.16
CA GLY A 25 14.75 -11.63 -6.53
C GLY A 25 14.20 -10.26 -6.91
N LEU A 26 13.88 -10.09 -8.19
CA LEU A 26 13.25 -8.89 -8.73
C LEU A 26 11.76 -8.85 -8.37
N ARG A 27 11.20 -7.63 -8.31
CA ARG A 27 9.74 -7.44 -8.23
C ARG A 27 9.10 -7.75 -9.58
N ASP A 28 8.37 -8.85 -9.63
CA ASP A 28 7.38 -9.15 -10.66
C ASP A 28 6.01 -8.61 -10.21
N LEU A 29 5.36 -7.82 -11.07
CA LEU A 29 4.04 -7.27 -10.80
C LEU A 29 2.92 -8.31 -10.96
N ALA A 30 3.17 -9.41 -11.68
CA ALA A 30 2.25 -10.52 -11.83
C ALA A 30 2.33 -11.51 -10.66
N GLU A 31 3.44 -11.53 -9.91
CA GLU A 31 3.63 -12.39 -8.74
C GLU A 31 3.83 -11.56 -7.46
N PRO A 32 2.78 -11.35 -6.65
CA PRO A 32 2.79 -10.43 -5.51
C PRO A 32 3.85 -10.72 -4.43
N ARG A 33 4.39 -11.95 -4.41
CA ARG A 33 5.39 -12.40 -3.43
C ARG A 33 6.84 -12.32 -3.93
N SER A 34 7.04 -12.01 -5.20
CA SER A 34 8.37 -11.85 -5.78
C SER A 34 9.15 -10.70 -5.09
N GLY A 35 10.44 -10.90 -4.85
CA GLY A 35 11.27 -9.89 -4.20
C GLY A 35 11.08 -9.77 -2.68
N LEU A 36 10.22 -10.57 -2.04
CA LEU A 36 9.98 -10.51 -0.59
C LEU A 36 10.90 -11.46 0.20
N CYS A 37 11.35 -11.03 1.38
CA CYS A 37 12.03 -11.92 2.31
C CYS A 37 11.05 -12.89 3.00
N PRO A 38 11.52 -14.02 3.55
CA PRO A 38 10.66 -15.01 4.20
C PRO A 38 9.77 -14.43 5.32
N ALA A 39 10.25 -13.44 6.06
CA ALA A 39 9.46 -12.75 7.09
C ALA A 39 8.30 -11.95 6.49
N CYS A 40 8.51 -11.26 5.36
CA CYS A 40 7.45 -10.54 4.65
C CYS A 40 6.50 -11.49 3.92
N VAL A 41 6.97 -12.64 3.42
CA VAL A 41 6.10 -13.68 2.85
C VAL A 41 5.23 -14.30 3.95
N ALA A 42 5.80 -14.56 5.13
CA ALA A 42 5.08 -15.10 6.28
C ALA A 42 4.07 -14.09 6.86
N ALA A 43 4.46 -12.82 6.98
CA ALA A 43 3.58 -11.72 7.38
C ALA A 43 2.50 -11.43 6.33
N GLY A 44 2.84 -11.61 5.05
CA GLY A 44 1.97 -11.38 3.91
C GLY A 44 1.09 -12.58 3.52
N LYS A 45 0.92 -13.60 4.37
CA LYS A 45 -0.11 -14.64 4.14
C LYS A 45 -1.47 -13.94 4.06
N PRO A 46 -2.07 -13.77 2.87
CA PRO A 46 -3.34 -13.08 2.79
C PRO A 46 -4.38 -14.17 2.97
N THR A 47 -4.74 -14.47 4.21
CA THR A 47 -6.13 -14.84 4.42
C THR A 47 -6.97 -13.64 3.98
N ARG A 48 -8.18 -13.89 3.48
CA ARG A 48 -9.15 -12.81 3.19
C ARG A 48 -9.20 -11.84 4.38
N ASP A 49 -9.28 -12.39 5.59
CA ASP A 49 -9.24 -11.67 6.86
C ASP A 49 -7.96 -10.82 7.04
N GLY A 50 -6.79 -11.31 6.61
CA GLY A 50 -5.53 -10.57 6.70
C GLY A 50 -5.48 -9.36 5.75
N LEU A 51 -6.07 -9.49 4.55
CA LEU A 51 -6.22 -8.36 3.62
C LEU A 51 -7.26 -7.36 4.12
N GLU A 52 -8.39 -7.84 4.64
CA GLU A 52 -9.44 -7.01 5.23
C GLU A 52 -8.88 -6.20 6.42
N GLN A 53 -8.13 -6.85 7.30
CA GLN A 53 -7.48 -6.21 8.44
C GLN A 53 -6.44 -5.16 8.00
N ALA A 54 -5.64 -5.43 6.96
CA ALA A 54 -4.67 -4.48 6.43
C ALA A 54 -5.34 -3.21 5.89
N VAL A 55 -6.46 -3.35 5.18
CA VAL A 55 -7.26 -2.22 4.69
C VAL A 55 -7.77 -1.36 5.86
N VAL A 56 -8.30 -1.98 6.92
CA VAL A 56 -8.78 -1.27 8.11
C VAL A 56 -7.63 -0.51 8.81
N ILE A 57 -6.47 -1.14 8.96
CA ILE A 57 -5.28 -0.51 9.57
C ILE A 57 -4.85 0.72 8.76
N VAL A 58 -4.70 0.60 7.44
CA VAL A 58 -4.27 1.70 6.57
C VAL A 58 -5.29 2.84 6.57
N ALA A 59 -6.59 2.53 6.56
CA ALA A 59 -7.64 3.54 6.67
C ALA A 59 -7.58 4.28 8.02
N GLY A 60 -7.34 3.55 9.12
CA GLY A 60 -7.16 4.14 10.45
C GLY A 60 -5.94 5.06 10.54
N GLN A 61 -4.81 4.67 9.93
CA GLN A 61 -3.62 5.52 9.87
C GLN A 61 -3.85 6.81 9.09
N ALA A 62 -4.57 6.74 7.96
CA ALA A 62 -4.92 7.92 7.18
C ALA A 62 -5.82 8.88 7.97
N LEU A 63 -6.77 8.35 8.74
CA LEU A 63 -7.63 9.13 9.61
C LEU A 63 -6.85 9.79 10.75
N ALA A 64 -6.02 9.02 11.48
CA ALA A 64 -5.19 9.55 12.55
C ALA A 64 -4.24 10.66 12.06
N GLY A 65 -3.67 10.50 10.86
CA GLY A 65 -2.87 11.55 10.22
C GLY A 65 -3.68 12.84 9.98
N ALA A 66 -4.93 12.71 9.52
CA ALA A 66 -5.82 13.86 9.34
C ALA A 66 -6.26 14.50 10.67
N GLU A 67 -6.47 13.72 11.73
CA GLU A 67 -6.81 14.23 13.08
C GLU A 67 -5.65 15.01 13.72
N SER A 68 -4.41 14.62 13.40
CA SER A 68 -3.21 15.30 13.90
C SER A 68 -2.84 16.59 13.15
N LEU A 69 -3.60 16.93 12.10
CA LEU A 69 -3.28 18.06 11.23
C LEU A 69 -3.57 19.40 11.92
N ASP A 70 -2.57 20.26 12.02
CA ASP A 70 -2.76 21.64 12.48
C ASP A 70 -3.33 22.52 11.35
N LEU A 71 -4.62 22.80 11.44
CA LEU A 71 -5.35 23.61 10.47
C LEU A 71 -4.89 25.08 10.42
N ALA A 72 -4.19 25.58 11.45
CA ALA A 72 -3.68 26.94 11.46
C ALA A 72 -2.47 27.12 10.54
N THR A 73 -1.74 26.03 10.28
CA THR A 73 -0.47 26.06 9.52
C THR A 73 -0.50 25.22 8.25
N ALA A 74 -1.46 24.30 8.11
CA ALA A 74 -1.53 23.40 6.97
C ALA A 74 -1.76 24.15 5.65
N GLY A 75 -0.92 23.86 4.65
CA GLY A 75 -1.06 24.40 3.30
C GLY A 75 -2.18 23.72 2.51
N PRO A 76 -2.68 24.34 1.42
CA PRO A 76 -3.73 23.76 0.58
C PRO A 76 -3.39 22.37 0.01
N GLU A 77 -2.12 22.13 -0.33
CA GLU A 77 -1.65 20.84 -0.86
C GLU A 77 -1.69 19.72 0.21
N GLU A 78 -1.29 20.05 1.43
CA GLU A 78 -1.31 19.15 2.59
C GLU A 78 -2.76 18.80 2.98
N LEU A 79 -3.63 19.80 3.03
CA LEU A 79 -5.07 19.60 3.25
C LEU A 79 -5.68 18.68 2.18
N ALA A 80 -5.36 18.91 0.91
CA ALA A 80 -5.84 18.08 -0.21
C ALA A 80 -5.30 16.65 -0.12
N TYR A 81 -4.04 16.48 0.29
CA TYR A 81 -3.42 15.17 0.51
C TYR A 81 -4.18 14.37 1.58
N HIS A 82 -4.38 14.95 2.77
CA HIS A 82 -5.06 14.27 3.88
C HIS A 82 -6.53 13.96 3.54
N LEU A 83 -7.25 14.91 2.93
CA LEU A 83 -8.63 14.67 2.47
C LEU A 83 -8.68 13.53 1.44
N GLY A 84 -7.72 13.50 0.50
CA GLY A 84 -7.61 12.44 -0.49
C GLY A 84 -7.30 11.07 0.13
N ALA A 85 -6.45 11.03 1.15
CA ALA A 85 -6.10 9.83 1.89
C ALA A 85 -7.31 9.26 2.64
N VAL A 86 -8.04 10.11 3.39
CA VAL A 86 -9.27 9.73 4.10
C VAL A 86 -10.34 9.21 3.14
N LYS A 87 -10.56 9.91 2.01
CA LYS A 87 -11.53 9.47 0.99
C LYS A 87 -11.21 8.07 0.45
N ARG A 88 -9.94 7.80 0.13
CA ARG A 88 -9.51 6.49 -0.38
C ARG A 88 -9.67 5.40 0.68
N GLY A 89 -9.24 5.65 1.92
CA GLY A 89 -9.39 4.72 3.05
C GLY A 89 -10.85 4.37 3.31
N LEU A 90 -11.72 5.38 3.39
CA LEU A 90 -13.16 5.18 3.57
C LEU A 90 -13.76 4.34 2.43
N ARG A 91 -13.43 4.65 1.18
CA ARG A 91 -13.91 3.86 0.03
C ARG A 91 -13.50 2.39 0.13
N SER A 92 -12.24 2.12 0.49
CA SER A 92 -11.75 0.75 0.63
C SER A 92 -12.45 0.00 1.77
N VAL A 93 -12.69 0.63 2.92
CA VAL A 93 -13.47 0.02 4.01
C VAL A 93 -14.90 -0.26 3.57
N LEU A 94 -15.56 0.70 2.91
CA LEU A 94 -16.92 0.50 2.40
C LEU A 94 -17.01 -0.63 1.39
N GLN A 95 -15.97 -0.84 0.57
CA GLN A 95 -15.90 -1.96 -0.37
C GLN A 95 -15.77 -3.31 0.33
N LEU A 96 -15.14 -3.37 1.51
CA LEU A 96 -15.09 -4.59 2.31
C LEU A 96 -16.44 -4.92 2.94
N LEU A 97 -17.18 -3.90 3.37
CA LEU A 97 -18.49 -4.04 4.02
C LEU A 97 -19.63 -4.23 3.03
N ALA A 98 -19.46 -3.74 1.80
CA ALA A 98 -20.45 -3.85 0.76
C ALA A 98 -20.74 -5.34 0.44
N PRO A 99 -22.02 -5.75 0.41
CA PRO A 99 -22.36 -7.08 -0.04
C PRO A 99 -21.89 -7.27 -1.49
N VAL A 100 -21.21 -8.39 -1.76
CA VAL A 100 -20.91 -8.80 -3.13
C VAL A 100 -22.20 -9.40 -3.71
N GLU A 101 -22.84 -8.71 -4.66
CA GLU A 101 -23.89 -9.32 -5.47
C GLU A 101 -23.28 -10.51 -6.23
N GLY A 102 -23.47 -11.74 -5.73
CA GLY A 102 -22.96 -12.94 -6.39
C GLY A 102 -22.64 -14.16 -5.53
N GLU A 103 -22.57 -14.06 -4.21
CA GLU A 103 -22.54 -15.26 -3.35
C GLU A 103 -23.98 -15.71 -3.05
N GLY A 104 -24.55 -16.37 -4.06
CA GLY A 104 -25.75 -17.18 -3.92
C GLY A 104 -25.57 -18.18 -2.78
N ARG A 105 -26.52 -18.12 -1.85
CA ARG A 105 -26.72 -19.10 -0.79
C ARG A 105 -27.25 -20.41 -1.36
#